data_AF-A0A1Y2BC40-F1
#
_entry.id   AF-A0A1Y2BC40-F1
#
_cell.length_a   1.000
_cell.length_b   1.000
_cell.length_c   1.000
_cell.angle_alpha   90.00
_cell.angle_beta   90.00
_cell.angle_gamma   90.00
#
_symmetry.space_group_name_H-M   'P 1'
#
loop_
_entity.id
_entity.type
_entity.pdbx_description
1 polymer ?
#
loop_
_entity_poly.entity_id
_entity_poly.type
_entity_poly.pdbx_seq_one_letter_code
_entity_poly.pdbx_strand_id
1 'polypeptide(L)'
;MQATIIAALLGILAIQTQAQLIASNINTNGTSYYTAPDCTIENNSFGWNTLRNPNGSLFTASKRPIVLVYDNWVSSRVNTYVTQYLLQAMGYKVRVVARSPYILGPELYQHIVDLEMELWPSDFTNYGQITQVDRVGFDLGPVGYNGIVGWWFPSYLLDQYPEYSLEFWKFLLNPTIRSIFPPSGSGPFVNLNGAPICDNMPGTCLNNTYIPEHCRKKNANCIELLQYVPEYYTNIYQRLIDGLKLPVTINFVGDTLQTIVRDAYNKQKPVLFYGWTPTVFLSQFNVTKVMFPISNASEYAAFGTNFPEAQAFITSYSLDDSQIGAILKSVSDGSLTETQAACAWVQGNRPLWEPWIPTLPQSIGNDPIQCIR
;
A
#
# COMPACT_ATOMS: atom_id res chain seq x y z
N MET A 1 9.68 48.10 -55.07
CA MET A 1 10.44 47.54 -53.93
C MET A 1 9.44 47.12 -52.87
N GLN A 2 9.44 45.82 -52.53
CA GLN A 2 9.11 45.20 -51.22
C GLN A 2 7.87 45.68 -50.44
N ALA A 3 7.07 44.87 -49.77
CA ALA A 3 6.80 43.44 -49.75
C ALA A 3 5.53 43.32 -48.88
N THR A 4 4.54 42.62 -49.41
CA THR A 4 3.50 41.81 -48.75
C THR A 4 3.34 41.88 -47.22
N ILE A 5 2.20 42.38 -46.74
CA ILE A 5 1.55 41.86 -45.52
C ILE A 5 0.08 41.61 -45.88
N ILE A 6 -0.18 40.40 -46.38
CA ILE A 6 -1.51 39.79 -46.44
C ILE A 6 -1.42 38.51 -45.62
N ALA A 7 -2.31 38.40 -44.64
CA ALA A 7 -3.01 37.18 -44.21
C ALA A 7 -3.19 37.17 -42.68
N ALA A 8 -4.26 37.84 -42.26
CA ALA A 8 -5.08 37.33 -41.17
C ALA A 8 -5.64 35.96 -41.57
N LEU A 9 -5.87 35.10 -40.59
CA LEU A 9 -6.28 33.69 -40.66
C LEU A 9 -5.17 32.70 -41.00
N LEU A 10 -4.54 32.14 -39.95
CA LEU A 10 -4.17 30.73 -39.80
C LEU A 10 -3.57 30.55 -38.40
N GLY A 11 -4.15 29.67 -37.57
CA GLY A 11 -3.46 29.15 -36.38
C GLY A 11 -4.16 29.22 -35.03
N ILE A 12 -5.48 29.02 -34.95
CA ILE A 12 -6.03 28.33 -33.77
C ILE A 12 -5.88 26.83 -34.07
N LEU A 13 -4.73 26.26 -33.73
CA LEU A 13 -4.55 24.81 -33.64
C LEU A 13 -3.28 24.49 -32.84
N ALA A 14 -3.51 23.74 -31.76
CA ALA A 14 -2.54 22.98 -30.97
C ALA A 14 -1.54 23.76 -30.09
N ILE A 15 -2.01 24.23 -28.93
CA ILE A 15 -1.22 24.03 -27.69
C ILE A 15 -1.74 22.74 -27.05
N GLN A 16 -1.34 21.61 -27.63
CA GLN A 16 -1.24 20.35 -26.91
C GLN A 16 0.25 20.03 -26.84
N THR A 17 0.87 20.34 -25.72
CA THR A 17 2.05 19.60 -25.28
C THR A 17 1.67 18.88 -24.00
N GLN A 18 1.02 17.72 -24.19
CA GLN A 18 0.95 16.67 -23.20
C GLN A 18 2.38 16.32 -22.78
N ALA A 19 2.77 16.72 -21.57
CA ALA A 19 3.91 16.14 -20.87
C ALA A 19 3.39 15.43 -19.61
N GLN A 20 2.66 14.35 -19.82
CA GLN A 20 2.50 13.28 -18.82
C GLN A 20 3.08 12.01 -19.45
N LEU A 21 4.41 11.90 -19.46
CA LEU A 21 5.13 10.70 -19.92
C LEU A 21 5.67 9.98 -18.70
N ILE A 22 4.99 8.95 -18.18
CA ILE A 22 5.54 8.20 -17.05
C ILE A 22 5.22 6.70 -17.10
N ALA A 23 6.03 5.98 -17.85
CA ALA A 23 6.94 4.96 -17.33
C ALA A 23 8.25 5.16 -18.12
N SER A 24 9.36 5.43 -17.44
CA SER A 24 10.58 5.86 -18.11
C SER A 24 11.34 4.67 -18.71
N ASN A 25 11.64 4.77 -20.00
CA ASN A 25 12.37 3.76 -20.79
C ASN A 25 13.87 4.04 -20.88
N ILE A 26 14.42 4.93 -20.04
CA ILE A 26 15.74 5.51 -20.28
C ILE A 26 16.62 5.29 -19.05
N ASN A 27 17.79 4.72 -19.28
CA ASN A 27 18.79 4.57 -18.24
C ASN A 27 19.31 5.90 -17.68
N THR A 28 20.00 5.86 -16.55
CA THR A 28 20.58 7.05 -15.89
C THR A 28 21.46 7.89 -16.81
N ASN A 29 21.92 7.33 -17.92
CA ASN A 29 22.77 7.99 -18.90
C ASN A 29 22.02 8.53 -20.12
N GLY A 30 20.69 8.37 -20.21
CA GLY A 30 19.91 8.97 -21.29
C GLY A 30 19.88 8.17 -22.60
N THR A 31 20.55 7.01 -22.68
CA THR A 31 20.94 6.41 -23.98
C THR A 31 20.29 5.07 -24.31
N SER A 32 19.69 4.35 -23.34
CA SER A 32 19.25 2.97 -23.58
C SER A 32 18.05 2.53 -22.74
N TYR A 33 17.25 1.61 -23.29
CA TYR A 33 16.23 0.82 -22.58
C TYR A 33 16.87 -0.04 -21.49
N TYR A 34 16.27 -0.10 -20.29
CA TYR A 34 16.70 -1.02 -19.22
C TYR A 34 16.23 -2.45 -19.52
N THR A 35 16.80 -3.11 -20.52
CA THR A 35 16.67 -4.56 -20.67
C THR A 35 17.72 -5.24 -19.81
N ALA A 36 17.31 -6.26 -19.04
CA ALA A 36 18.27 -7.12 -18.36
C ALA A 36 19.21 -7.79 -19.39
N PRO A 37 20.46 -8.13 -19.00
CA PRO A 37 21.36 -8.89 -19.86
C PRO A 37 20.70 -10.17 -20.39
N ASP A 38 21.07 -10.62 -21.59
CA ASP A 38 20.50 -11.85 -22.15
C ASP A 38 20.72 -13.05 -21.23
N CYS A 39 19.67 -13.84 -21.01
CA CYS A 39 19.71 -15.10 -20.27
C CYS A 39 19.36 -16.25 -21.23
N THR A 40 20.36 -17.04 -21.62
CA THR A 40 20.14 -18.19 -22.50
C THR A 40 19.62 -19.37 -21.70
N ILE A 41 18.40 -19.85 -22.02
CA ILE A 41 17.86 -21.07 -21.44
C ILE A 41 18.29 -22.26 -22.31
N GLU A 42 19.26 -23.03 -21.83
CA GLU A 42 19.69 -24.27 -22.45
C GLU A 42 18.52 -25.28 -22.51
N ASN A 43 18.41 -26.04 -23.60
CA ASN A 43 17.40 -27.08 -23.79
C ASN A 43 15.93 -26.62 -23.68
N ASN A 44 15.60 -25.42 -24.17
CA ASN A 44 14.23 -24.95 -24.25
C ASN A 44 13.35 -25.82 -25.18
N SER A 45 12.72 -26.85 -24.61
CA SER A 45 11.92 -27.86 -25.31
C SER A 45 10.41 -27.60 -25.24
N PHE A 46 9.97 -26.45 -24.73
CA PHE A 46 8.54 -26.16 -24.54
C PHE A 46 7.78 -25.91 -25.85
N GLY A 47 8.48 -25.75 -26.99
CA GLY A 47 7.89 -25.68 -28.34
C GLY A 47 7.15 -24.37 -28.69
N TRP A 48 6.95 -23.46 -27.73
CA TRP A 48 6.27 -22.19 -27.95
C TRP A 48 7.01 -21.26 -28.93
N ASN A 49 8.34 -21.27 -28.87
CA ASN A 49 9.20 -20.49 -29.76
C ASN A 49 9.23 -21.00 -31.20
N THR A 50 8.78 -22.23 -31.45
CA THR A 50 8.71 -22.86 -32.78
C THR A 50 7.29 -23.05 -33.30
N LEU A 51 6.27 -22.76 -32.48
CA LEU A 51 4.86 -22.80 -32.86
C LEU A 51 4.59 -21.83 -34.03
N ARG A 52 3.82 -22.27 -35.03
CA ARG A 52 3.51 -21.49 -36.23
C ARG A 52 2.02 -21.24 -36.40
N ASN A 53 1.68 -20.07 -36.93
CA ASN A 53 0.35 -19.72 -37.42
C ASN A 53 0.04 -20.48 -38.73
N PRO A 54 -1.22 -20.54 -39.19
CA PRO A 54 -1.58 -21.15 -40.48
C PRO A 54 -0.84 -20.55 -41.70
N ASN A 55 -0.42 -19.28 -41.60
CA ASN A 55 0.37 -18.61 -42.63
C ASN A 55 1.88 -18.88 -42.56
N GLY A 56 2.33 -19.80 -41.70
CA GLY A 56 3.73 -20.20 -41.53
C GLY A 56 4.59 -19.28 -40.66
N SER A 57 4.08 -18.11 -40.23
CA SER A 57 4.81 -17.21 -39.31
C SER A 57 4.90 -17.80 -37.90
N LEU A 58 5.97 -17.50 -37.16
CA LEU A 58 6.10 -17.91 -35.75
C LEU A 58 5.02 -17.20 -34.91
N PHE A 59 4.27 -18.00 -34.14
CA PHE A 59 3.13 -17.54 -33.35
C PHE A 59 3.50 -16.37 -32.43
N THR A 60 4.52 -16.54 -31.59
CA THR A 60 4.95 -15.53 -30.60
C THR A 60 5.72 -14.36 -31.23
N ALA A 61 6.61 -14.61 -32.19
CA ALA A 61 7.40 -13.55 -32.83
C ALA A 61 6.57 -12.59 -33.69
N SER A 62 5.40 -13.04 -34.15
CA SER A 62 4.41 -12.24 -34.90
C SER A 62 3.66 -11.22 -34.04
N LYS A 63 3.71 -11.34 -32.71
CA LYS A 63 3.05 -10.42 -31.77
C LYS A 63 3.89 -9.16 -31.52
N ARG A 64 3.23 -8.08 -31.09
CA ARG A 64 3.94 -6.88 -30.59
C ARG A 64 4.71 -7.21 -29.30
N PRO A 65 5.75 -6.43 -28.95
CA PRO A 65 6.43 -6.62 -27.67
C PRO A 65 5.49 -6.45 -26.48
N ILE A 66 5.72 -7.27 -25.45
CA ILE A 66 5.13 -7.13 -24.11
C ILE A 66 5.98 -6.13 -23.33
N VAL A 67 5.37 -5.18 -22.65
CA VAL A 67 6.06 -4.17 -21.84
C VAL A 67 5.84 -4.45 -20.36
N LEU A 68 6.90 -4.84 -19.65
CA LEU A 68 6.87 -5.06 -18.20
C LEU A 68 7.29 -3.78 -17.46
N VAL A 69 6.72 -3.56 -16.27
CA VAL A 69 7.13 -2.48 -15.36
C VAL A 69 7.69 -3.03 -14.05
N TYR A 70 8.73 -2.37 -13.55
CA TYR A 70 9.23 -2.56 -12.18
C TYR A 70 9.27 -1.23 -11.41
N ASP A 71 9.33 -1.34 -10.09
CA ASP A 71 9.54 -0.23 -9.15
C ASP A 71 10.98 -0.17 -8.61
N ASN A 72 11.29 0.86 -7.84
CA ASN A 72 12.66 1.20 -7.45
C ASN A 72 13.33 0.23 -6.46
N TRP A 73 12.64 -0.80 -5.96
CA TRP A 73 13.21 -1.81 -5.05
C TRP A 73 13.65 -3.10 -5.78
N VAL A 74 14.57 -3.84 -5.15
CA VAL A 74 15.28 -4.96 -5.79
C VAL A 74 14.36 -6.12 -6.18
N SER A 75 13.40 -6.51 -5.34
CA SER A 75 12.51 -7.64 -5.65
C SER A 75 11.64 -7.37 -6.89
N SER A 76 11.08 -6.16 -7.02
CA SER A 76 10.26 -5.81 -8.19
C SER A 76 11.04 -5.92 -9.50
N ARG A 77 12.32 -5.50 -9.49
CA ARG A 77 13.23 -5.71 -10.63
C ARG A 77 13.51 -7.19 -10.90
N VAL A 78 13.80 -7.98 -9.87
CA VAL A 78 14.10 -9.41 -10.02
C VAL A 78 12.91 -10.16 -10.61
N ASN A 79 11.71 -9.95 -10.07
CA ASN A 79 10.49 -10.58 -10.59
C ASN A 79 10.23 -10.19 -12.05
N THR A 80 10.42 -8.92 -12.38
CA THR A 80 10.28 -8.43 -13.75
C THR A 80 11.26 -9.10 -14.70
N TYR A 81 12.53 -9.28 -14.31
CA TYR A 81 13.53 -9.94 -15.15
C TYR A 81 13.31 -11.45 -15.28
N VAL A 82 12.88 -12.13 -14.22
CA VAL A 82 12.47 -13.54 -14.30
C VAL A 82 11.35 -13.71 -15.32
N THR A 83 10.32 -12.86 -15.25
CA THR A 83 9.22 -12.86 -16.22
C THR A 83 9.68 -12.54 -17.64
N GLN A 84 10.58 -11.56 -17.80
CA GLN A 84 11.19 -11.23 -19.09
C GLN A 84 11.82 -12.47 -19.73
N TYR A 85 12.70 -13.17 -19.01
CA TYR A 85 13.41 -14.33 -19.55
C TYR A 85 12.48 -15.49 -19.89
N LEU A 86 11.46 -15.76 -19.07
CA LEU A 86 10.49 -16.83 -19.34
C LEU A 86 9.62 -16.52 -20.56
N LEU A 87 9.16 -15.27 -20.72
CA LEU A 87 8.43 -14.84 -21.91
C LEU A 87 9.30 -14.91 -23.17
N GLN A 88 10.57 -14.54 -23.07
CA GLN A 88 11.53 -14.67 -24.17
C GLN A 88 11.80 -16.15 -24.52
N ALA A 89 11.86 -17.05 -23.54
CA ALA A 89 11.95 -18.48 -23.78
C ALA A 89 10.71 -19.01 -24.52
N MET A 90 9.52 -18.46 -24.27
CA MET A 90 8.33 -18.76 -25.07
C MET A 90 8.37 -18.14 -26.48
N GLY A 91 9.37 -17.29 -26.78
CA GLY A 91 9.56 -16.63 -28.08
C GLY A 91 8.89 -15.26 -28.20
N TYR A 92 8.38 -14.68 -27.11
CA TYR A 92 7.86 -13.32 -27.12
C TYR A 92 8.98 -12.28 -27.13
N LYS A 93 8.70 -11.13 -27.76
CA LYS A 93 9.51 -9.92 -27.61
C LYS A 93 9.09 -9.22 -26.33
N VAL A 94 10.04 -8.79 -25.51
CA VAL A 94 9.75 -8.13 -24.22
C VAL A 94 10.55 -6.84 -24.10
N ARG A 95 9.94 -5.81 -23.52
CA ARG A 95 10.56 -4.55 -23.10
C ARG A 95 10.30 -4.36 -21.60
N VAL A 96 11.18 -3.63 -20.93
CA VAL A 96 11.05 -3.33 -19.51
C VAL A 96 11.19 -1.83 -19.28
N VAL A 97 10.29 -1.27 -18.48
CA VAL A 97 10.27 0.14 -18.05
C VAL A 97 10.41 0.23 -16.53
N ALA A 98 10.99 1.33 -16.06
CA ALA A 98 10.96 1.68 -14.64
C ALA A 98 9.79 2.64 -14.37
N ARG A 99 9.01 2.38 -13.31
CA ARG A 99 8.02 3.34 -12.80
C ARG A 99 8.73 4.45 -12.01
N SER A 100 8.45 5.71 -12.34
CA SER A 100 8.98 6.88 -11.63
C SER A 100 8.21 8.16 -11.96
N PRO A 101 7.43 8.75 -11.03
CA PRO A 101 7.36 8.44 -9.60
C PRO A 101 6.51 7.19 -9.31
N TYR A 102 6.58 6.70 -8.08
CA TYR A 102 5.81 5.54 -7.58
C TYR A 102 4.32 5.89 -7.45
N ILE A 103 3.63 5.98 -8.59
CA ILE A 103 2.20 6.26 -8.72
C ILE A 103 1.64 5.21 -9.68
N LEU A 104 0.61 4.49 -9.23
CA LEU A 104 -0.10 3.52 -10.07
C LEU A 104 -1.13 4.23 -10.92
N GLY A 105 -1.14 3.95 -12.23
CA GLY A 105 -2.24 4.32 -13.11
C GLY A 105 -1.85 4.99 -14.41
N PRO A 106 -1.10 6.11 -14.43
CA PRO A 106 -0.80 6.85 -15.66
C PRO A 106 -0.32 5.97 -16.82
N GLU A 107 0.55 5.00 -16.52
CA GLU A 107 1.08 4.02 -17.44
C GLU A 107 0.03 3.03 -17.99
N LEU A 108 -0.99 2.71 -17.19
CA LEU A 108 -2.10 1.83 -17.56
C LEU A 108 -3.15 2.57 -18.40
N TYR A 109 -3.56 3.78 -17.99
CA TYR A 109 -4.51 4.61 -18.74
C TYR A 109 -3.98 5.01 -20.13
N GLN A 110 -2.67 5.12 -20.27
CA GLN A 110 -2.03 5.45 -21.54
C GLN A 110 -1.60 4.21 -22.34
N HIS A 111 -1.89 3.00 -21.86
CA HIS A 111 -1.53 1.73 -22.50
C HIS A 111 -0.03 1.59 -22.80
N ILE A 112 0.81 2.14 -21.91
CA ILE A 112 2.27 2.12 -22.05
C ILE A 112 2.86 0.81 -21.52
N VAL A 113 2.24 0.22 -20.50
CA VAL A 113 2.69 -1.03 -19.87
C VAL A 113 1.63 -2.12 -20.00
N ASP A 114 2.08 -3.38 -20.04
CA ASP A 114 1.22 -4.55 -20.16
C ASP A 114 1.12 -5.35 -18.85
N LEU A 115 2.20 -5.39 -18.06
CA LEU A 115 2.29 -6.29 -16.90
C LEU A 115 3.24 -5.78 -15.82
N GLU A 116 2.83 -5.95 -14.58
CA GLU A 116 3.61 -5.71 -13.37
C GLU A 116 3.62 -6.97 -12.51
N MET A 117 4.80 -7.39 -12.08
CA MET A 117 4.96 -8.67 -11.38
C MET A 117 5.02 -8.54 -9.87
N GLU A 118 5.05 -7.32 -9.34
CA GLU A 118 5.14 -7.07 -7.90
C GLU A 118 4.45 -5.75 -7.54
N LEU A 119 3.12 -5.77 -7.58
CA LEU A 119 2.28 -4.66 -7.15
C LEU A 119 1.84 -4.88 -5.70
N TRP A 120 1.86 -3.82 -4.88
CA TRP A 120 1.37 -3.82 -3.51
C TRP A 120 0.04 -3.05 -3.44
N PRO A 121 -1.13 -3.70 -3.53
CA PRO A 121 -2.41 -3.00 -3.63
C PRO A 121 -2.70 -2.06 -2.46
N SER A 122 -2.19 -2.38 -1.27
CA SER A 122 -2.35 -1.56 -0.06
C SER A 122 -1.68 -0.18 -0.17
N ASP A 123 -0.72 -0.01 -1.07
CA ASP A 123 0.01 1.24 -1.22
C ASP A 123 -0.75 2.25 -2.09
N PHE A 124 -1.78 1.80 -2.82
CA PHE A 124 -2.48 2.59 -3.83
C PHE A 124 -3.97 2.72 -3.52
N THR A 125 -4.40 3.91 -3.13
CA THR A 125 -5.82 4.21 -2.87
C THR A 125 -6.71 4.05 -4.10
N ASN A 126 -6.14 4.18 -5.31
CA ASN A 126 -6.83 4.04 -6.59
C ASN A 126 -6.77 2.62 -7.18
N TYR A 127 -6.23 1.63 -6.46
CA TYR A 127 -6.14 0.25 -6.95
C TYR A 127 -7.51 -0.29 -7.39
N GLY A 128 -8.55 -0.13 -6.54
CA GLY A 128 -9.92 -0.53 -6.87
C GLY A 128 -10.50 0.25 -8.04
N GLN A 129 -10.20 1.54 -8.16
CA GLN A 129 -10.62 2.36 -9.30
C GLN A 129 -10.05 1.81 -10.61
N ILE A 130 -8.75 1.51 -10.66
CA ILE A 130 -8.06 1.00 -11.84
C ILE A 130 -8.54 -0.40 -12.24
N THR A 131 -8.73 -1.29 -11.26
CA THR A 131 -9.00 -2.71 -11.51
C THR A 131 -10.48 -3.05 -11.65
N GLN A 132 -11.37 -2.35 -10.94
CA GLN A 132 -12.80 -2.70 -10.86
C GLN A 132 -13.69 -1.71 -11.61
N VAL A 133 -13.41 -0.41 -11.51
CA VAL A 133 -14.25 0.66 -12.09
C VAL A 133 -13.83 0.99 -13.51
N ASP A 134 -12.61 1.50 -13.69
CA ASP A 134 -12.10 1.95 -14.99
C ASP A 134 -11.63 0.78 -15.86
N ARG A 135 -11.24 -0.33 -15.23
CA ARG A 135 -10.80 -1.58 -15.88
C ARG A 135 -9.68 -1.36 -16.91
N VAL A 136 -8.82 -0.38 -16.64
CA VAL A 136 -7.61 -0.11 -17.42
C VAL A 136 -6.44 -1.00 -16.98
N GLY A 137 -6.56 -1.67 -15.83
CA GLY A 137 -5.71 -2.76 -15.39
C GLY A 137 -6.56 -3.93 -14.89
N PHE A 138 -6.00 -5.14 -14.91
CA PHE A 138 -6.66 -6.34 -14.39
C PHE A 138 -5.77 -7.02 -13.36
N ASP A 139 -6.35 -7.32 -12.20
CA ASP A 139 -5.70 -8.17 -11.20
C ASP A 139 -5.72 -9.62 -11.70
N LEU A 140 -4.54 -10.15 -12.06
CA LEU A 140 -4.37 -11.53 -12.53
C LEU A 140 -4.16 -12.53 -11.39
N GLY A 141 -4.30 -12.08 -10.14
CA GLY A 141 -4.11 -12.88 -8.95
C GLY A 141 -2.68 -12.85 -8.41
N PRO A 142 -2.45 -13.48 -7.24
CA PRO A 142 -1.16 -13.47 -6.58
C PRO A 142 -0.11 -14.28 -7.35
N VAL A 143 1.11 -13.74 -7.44
CA VAL A 143 2.25 -14.34 -8.18
C VAL A 143 3.05 -15.38 -7.39
N GLY A 144 2.52 -15.85 -6.26
CA GLY A 144 3.02 -17.06 -5.57
C GLY A 144 3.83 -16.87 -4.29
N TYR A 145 4.04 -15.64 -3.81
CA TYR A 145 4.55 -15.40 -2.46
C TYR A 145 3.71 -14.35 -1.73
N ASN A 146 3.50 -14.56 -0.43
CA ASN A 146 2.81 -13.59 0.41
C ASN A 146 3.80 -12.53 0.86
N GLY A 147 3.56 -11.29 0.46
CA GLY A 147 4.27 -10.13 1.00
C GLY A 147 3.92 -9.97 2.48
N ILE A 148 4.86 -10.24 3.38
CA ILE A 148 4.63 -10.08 4.83
C ILE A 148 5.39 -8.86 5.30
N VAL A 149 4.65 -7.78 5.56
CA VAL A 149 5.18 -6.59 6.22
C VAL A 149 4.90 -6.67 7.72
N GLY A 150 5.80 -6.12 8.54
CA GLY A 150 5.63 -6.14 9.98
C GLY A 150 6.76 -5.49 10.77
N TRP A 151 6.63 -5.58 12.08
CA TRP A 151 7.76 -5.36 13.00
C TRP A 151 8.45 -6.69 13.23
N TRP A 152 9.76 -6.64 13.37
CA TRP A 152 10.62 -7.80 13.49
C TRP A 152 11.62 -7.58 14.62
N PHE A 153 12.08 -8.68 15.20
CA PHE A 153 13.19 -8.71 16.15
C PHE A 153 14.06 -9.96 15.92
N PRO A 154 15.31 -10.00 16.39
CA PRO A 154 16.17 -11.17 16.26
C PRO A 154 15.60 -12.41 16.97
N SER A 155 15.50 -13.55 16.26
CA SER A 155 14.86 -14.77 16.80
C SER A 155 15.55 -15.34 18.04
N TYR A 156 16.85 -15.05 18.26
CA TYR A 156 17.57 -15.53 19.44
C TYR A 156 16.94 -15.04 20.76
N LEU A 157 16.12 -13.98 20.73
CA LEU A 157 15.39 -13.51 21.91
C LEU A 157 14.32 -14.50 22.37
N LEU A 158 13.76 -15.31 21.46
CA LEU A 158 12.84 -16.40 21.84
C LEU A 158 13.57 -17.47 22.65
N ASP A 159 14.83 -17.76 22.32
CA ASP A 159 15.63 -18.74 23.04
C ASP A 159 16.10 -18.21 24.41
N GLN A 160 16.33 -16.90 24.51
CA GLN A 160 16.75 -16.24 25.75
C GLN A 160 15.60 -16.01 26.74
N TYR A 161 14.38 -15.82 26.23
CA TYR A 161 13.18 -15.51 27.01
C TYR A 161 12.01 -16.44 26.63
N PRO A 162 12.19 -17.78 26.65
CA PRO A 162 11.23 -18.75 26.13
C PRO A 162 9.91 -18.79 26.90
N GLU A 163 9.89 -18.29 28.14
CA GLU A 163 8.70 -18.19 28.96
C GLU A 163 7.76 -17.03 28.55
N TYR A 164 8.20 -16.19 27.61
CA TYR A 164 7.43 -15.05 27.11
C TYR A 164 7.14 -15.22 25.61
N SER A 165 5.87 -15.06 25.23
CA SER A 165 5.42 -15.07 23.83
C SER A 165 5.81 -13.76 23.11
N LEU A 166 7.09 -13.60 22.80
CA LEU A 166 7.62 -12.39 22.14
C LEU A 166 7.13 -12.24 20.70
N GLU A 167 6.69 -13.34 20.08
CA GLU A 167 6.06 -13.35 18.78
C GLU A 167 4.69 -12.66 18.77
N PHE A 168 4.08 -12.35 19.92
CA PHE A 168 2.78 -11.69 20.01
C PHE A 168 2.86 -10.32 20.69
N TRP A 169 2.32 -9.28 20.03
CA TRP A 169 2.48 -7.87 20.42
C TRP A 169 2.24 -7.54 21.90
N LYS A 170 1.41 -8.31 22.62
CA LYS A 170 1.13 -8.08 24.04
C LYS A 170 2.38 -8.10 24.91
N PHE A 171 3.49 -8.74 24.48
CA PHE A 171 4.75 -8.64 25.21
C PHE A 171 5.20 -7.18 25.38
N LEU A 172 4.88 -6.28 24.43
CA LEU A 172 5.21 -4.86 24.49
C LEU A 172 4.51 -4.15 25.65
N LEU A 173 3.40 -4.69 26.17
CA LEU A 173 2.73 -4.15 27.35
C LEU A 173 3.44 -4.57 28.65
N ASN A 174 4.16 -5.69 28.65
CA ASN A 174 4.91 -6.16 29.81
C ASN A 174 6.17 -5.31 30.01
N PRO A 175 6.30 -4.54 31.12
CA PRO A 175 7.44 -3.65 31.34
C PRO A 175 8.77 -4.38 31.47
N THR A 176 8.80 -5.57 32.08
CA THR A 176 10.02 -6.36 32.27
C THR A 176 10.59 -6.77 30.91
N ILE A 177 9.75 -7.32 30.04
CA ILE A 177 10.19 -7.80 28.72
C ILE A 177 10.45 -6.67 27.77
N ARG A 178 9.60 -5.65 27.76
CA ARG A 178 9.87 -4.44 26.99
C ARG A 178 11.26 -3.86 27.31
N SER A 179 11.69 -3.88 28.57
CA SER A 179 12.97 -3.26 28.98
C SER A 179 14.22 -3.88 28.37
N ILE A 180 14.13 -5.06 27.73
CA ILE A 180 15.27 -5.65 27.00
C ILE A 180 15.56 -4.88 25.70
N PHE A 181 14.55 -4.21 25.13
CA PHE A 181 14.71 -3.40 23.92
C PHE A 181 15.24 -2.00 24.26
N PRO A 182 15.90 -1.32 23.30
CA PRO A 182 16.41 0.02 23.52
C PRO A 182 15.31 1.00 23.97
N PRO A 183 15.56 1.82 24.99
CA PRO A 183 14.60 2.83 25.42
C PRO A 183 14.41 3.88 24.32
N SER A 184 13.22 4.45 24.27
CA SER A 184 12.92 5.58 23.39
C SER A 184 13.86 6.76 23.67
N GLY A 185 14.36 7.38 22.61
CA GLY A 185 15.16 8.60 22.69
C GLY A 185 16.50 8.55 21.98
N SER A 186 16.79 7.53 21.16
CA SER A 186 18.01 7.52 20.34
C SER A 186 17.96 8.47 19.14
N GLY A 187 16.76 8.90 18.73
CA GLY A 187 16.56 9.94 17.71
C GLY A 187 16.76 11.38 18.24
N PRO A 188 16.73 12.39 17.36
CA PRO A 188 16.43 12.29 15.94
C PRO A 188 17.60 11.74 15.11
N PHE A 189 17.28 10.91 14.12
CA PHE A 189 18.25 10.48 13.11
C PHE A 189 18.14 11.37 11.88
N VAL A 190 19.26 11.66 11.24
CA VAL A 190 19.31 12.43 9.99
C VAL A 190 19.63 11.50 8.83
N ASN A 191 19.26 11.90 7.62
CA ASN A 191 19.71 11.18 6.42
C ASN A 191 21.22 11.36 6.21
N LEU A 192 21.79 10.67 5.21
CA LEU A 192 23.22 10.73 4.89
C LEU A 192 23.74 12.14 4.58
N ASN A 193 22.86 13.06 4.21
CA ASN A 193 23.18 14.45 3.89
C ASN A 193 22.95 15.42 5.07
N GLY A 194 22.59 14.90 6.25
CA GLY A 194 22.33 15.71 7.45
C GLY A 194 20.95 16.39 7.47
N ALA A 195 20.09 16.13 6.48
CA ALA A 195 18.73 16.66 6.45
C ALA A 195 17.77 15.74 7.22
N PRO A 196 16.67 16.29 7.77
CA PRO A 196 15.63 15.46 8.39
C PRO A 196 15.01 14.54 7.34
N ILE A 197 14.83 13.28 7.72
CA ILE A 197 14.10 12.27 6.97
C ILE A 197 12.61 12.64 6.90
N CYS A 198 12.07 13.14 8.00
CA CYS A 198 10.73 13.69 8.07
C CYS A 198 10.64 14.74 9.17
N ASP A 199 9.89 15.81 8.91
CA ASP A 199 9.61 16.82 9.92
C ASP A 199 8.28 17.53 9.59
N ASN A 200 7.70 18.20 10.59
CA ASN A 200 6.48 18.99 10.45
C ASN A 200 5.28 18.22 9.86
N MET A 201 5.16 16.92 10.19
CA MET A 201 3.99 16.09 9.87
C MET A 201 3.25 15.70 11.17
N PRO A 202 2.37 16.56 11.70
CA PRO A 202 1.66 16.31 12.97
C PRO A 202 0.93 14.96 12.96
N GLY A 203 1.11 14.18 14.03
CA GLY A 203 0.50 12.85 14.16
C GLY A 203 1.24 11.73 13.41
N THR A 204 2.22 12.07 12.56
CA THR A 204 2.98 11.08 11.78
C THR A 204 4.45 11.08 12.14
N CYS A 205 5.11 12.24 12.01
CA CYS A 205 6.53 12.42 12.28
C CYS A 205 6.83 13.89 12.60
N LEU A 206 7.44 14.13 13.76
CA LEU A 206 8.00 15.43 14.14
C LEU A 206 9.47 15.20 14.47
N ASN A 207 10.36 15.91 13.76
CA ASN A 207 11.81 15.76 13.90
C ASN A 207 12.26 14.29 13.87
N ASN A 208 11.94 13.57 12.78
CA ASN A 208 12.32 12.18 12.54
C ASN A 208 11.75 11.14 13.53
N THR A 209 10.83 11.53 14.40
CA THR A 209 10.27 10.62 15.40
C THR A 209 8.74 10.76 15.50
N TYR A 210 8.08 9.63 15.69
CA TYR A 210 6.71 9.56 16.20
C TYR A 210 6.72 9.26 17.70
N ILE A 211 6.16 10.16 18.51
CA ILE A 211 5.99 9.98 19.96
C ILE A 211 4.50 10.06 20.30
N PRO A 212 3.86 8.93 20.63
CA PRO A 212 2.45 8.93 21.03
C PRO A 212 2.29 9.61 22.39
N GLU A 213 1.08 10.10 22.68
CA GLU A 213 0.81 10.93 23.86
C GLU A 213 1.25 10.26 25.18
N HIS A 214 0.97 8.96 25.35
CA HIS A 214 1.33 8.22 26.55
C HIS A 214 2.85 8.04 26.73
N CYS A 215 3.64 8.18 25.67
CA CYS A 215 5.11 8.14 25.73
C CYS A 215 5.76 9.49 26.06
N ARG A 216 5.00 10.59 26.07
CA ARG A 216 5.54 11.93 26.41
C ARG A 216 5.73 12.14 27.91
N LYS A 217 5.23 11.23 28.74
CA LYS A 217 5.36 11.30 30.20
C LYS A 217 6.77 10.85 30.62
N LYS A 218 7.37 11.55 31.60
CA LYS A 218 8.75 11.34 32.07
C LYS A 218 9.10 9.89 32.47
N ASN A 219 8.10 9.10 32.91
CA ASN A 219 8.27 7.72 33.36
C ASN A 219 7.53 6.71 32.46
N ALA A 220 7.27 7.05 31.19
CA ALA A 220 6.49 6.20 30.30
C ALA A 220 7.18 4.88 29.94
N ASN A 221 8.52 4.80 30.12
CA ASN A 221 9.34 3.62 29.84
C ASN A 221 9.03 3.02 28.46
N CYS A 222 8.89 3.90 27.46
CA CYS A 222 8.66 3.48 26.09
C CYS A 222 9.96 3.03 25.44
N ILE A 223 9.85 2.11 24.50
CA ILE A 223 10.97 1.64 23.68
C ILE A 223 10.86 2.20 22.27
N GLU A 224 11.92 2.04 21.49
CA GLU A 224 11.93 2.47 20.09
C GLU A 224 11.73 1.33 19.10
N LEU A 225 10.92 1.61 18.08
CA LEU A 225 10.86 0.92 16.81
C LEU A 225 11.68 1.73 15.80
N LEU A 226 12.56 1.09 15.05
CA LEU A 226 13.25 1.71 13.93
C LEU A 226 12.50 1.46 12.61
N GLN A 227 12.24 2.50 11.83
CA GLN A 227 11.55 2.43 10.54
C GLN A 227 12.29 3.25 9.47
N TYR A 228 12.12 2.92 8.18
CA TYR A 228 12.75 3.68 7.09
C TYR A 228 12.22 5.11 7.05
N VAL A 229 11.01 5.29 6.53
CA VAL A 229 10.38 6.59 6.29
C VAL A 229 8.89 6.47 6.60
N PRO A 230 8.20 7.57 6.98
CA PRO A 230 6.78 7.52 7.33
C PRO A 230 5.87 7.20 6.14
N GLU A 231 6.31 7.43 4.90
CA GLU A 231 5.55 7.13 3.69
C GLU A 231 5.29 5.63 3.56
N TYR A 232 6.22 4.80 4.04
CA TYR A 232 6.06 3.35 4.09
C TYR A 232 5.04 3.01 5.19
N TYR A 233 3.85 2.56 4.79
CA TYR A 233 2.73 2.27 5.69
C TYR A 233 2.27 3.51 6.49
N THR A 234 2.03 4.60 5.77
CA THR A 234 1.64 5.91 6.33
C THR A 234 0.53 5.78 7.38
N ASN A 235 0.84 6.20 8.61
CA ASN A 235 -0.05 6.25 9.78
C ASN A 235 -0.58 4.91 10.30
N ILE A 236 -0.29 3.77 9.66
CA ILE A 236 -0.81 2.47 10.09
C ILE A 236 -0.24 2.08 11.46
N TYR A 237 1.08 2.18 11.63
CA TYR A 237 1.73 1.81 12.88
C TYR A 237 1.51 2.83 13.99
N GLN A 238 1.42 4.12 13.67
CA GLN A 238 1.04 5.17 14.62
C GLN A 238 -0.35 4.89 15.19
N ARG A 239 -1.33 4.60 14.33
CA ARG A 239 -2.69 4.24 14.75
C ARG A 239 -2.72 2.94 15.56
N LEU A 240 -1.91 1.96 15.18
CA LEU A 240 -1.80 0.70 15.91
C LEU A 240 -1.20 0.90 17.31
N ILE A 241 -0.15 1.72 17.42
CA ILE A 241 0.46 2.14 18.70
C ILE A 241 -0.58 2.87 19.56
N ASP A 242 -1.33 3.80 18.99
CA ASP A 242 -2.31 4.60 19.72
C ASP A 242 -3.54 3.80 20.14
N GLY A 243 -4.01 2.91 19.26
CA GLY A 243 -5.20 2.08 19.49
C GLY A 243 -4.94 1.01 20.55
N LEU A 244 -3.78 0.34 20.48
CA LEU A 244 -3.39 -0.69 21.44
C LEU A 244 -2.66 -0.12 22.68
N LYS A 245 -2.45 1.20 22.73
CA LYS A 245 -1.70 1.91 23.78
C LYS A 245 -0.30 1.32 24.01
N LEU A 246 0.40 1.01 22.93
CA LEU A 246 1.73 0.40 22.99
C LEU A 246 2.76 1.43 23.46
N PRO A 247 3.57 1.15 24.49
CA PRO A 247 4.65 2.03 24.93
C PRO A 247 5.85 1.96 23.96
N VAL A 248 5.63 2.41 22.73
CA VAL A 248 6.57 2.36 21.61
C VAL A 248 6.58 3.72 20.88
N THR A 249 7.77 4.24 20.59
CA THR A 249 7.97 5.38 19.67
C THR A 249 8.53 4.86 18.35
N ILE A 250 8.26 5.54 17.23
CA ILE A 250 8.87 5.20 15.93
C ILE A 250 9.97 6.20 15.63
N ASN A 251 11.21 5.73 15.45
CA ASN A 251 12.30 6.54 14.89
C ASN A 251 12.44 6.24 13.40
N PHE A 252 12.30 7.26 12.58
CA PHE A 252 12.54 7.19 11.14
C PHE A 252 14.02 7.42 10.88
N VAL A 253 14.69 6.41 10.31
CA VAL A 253 16.15 6.38 10.14
C VAL A 253 16.58 6.25 8.67
N GLY A 254 15.62 6.24 7.75
CA GLY A 254 15.84 6.15 6.31
C GLY A 254 16.63 4.91 5.92
N ASP A 255 17.49 5.05 4.92
CA ASP A 255 18.32 3.96 4.40
C ASP A 255 19.34 3.41 5.42
N THR A 256 19.59 4.14 6.52
CA THR A 256 20.51 3.67 7.57
C THR A 256 19.94 2.53 8.41
N LEU A 257 18.63 2.22 8.31
CA LEU A 257 17.97 1.17 9.07
C LEU A 257 18.70 -0.17 8.96
N GLN A 258 19.09 -0.55 7.74
CA GLN A 258 19.74 -1.82 7.48
C GLN A 258 21.09 -1.94 8.19
N THR A 259 21.84 -0.85 8.24
CA THR A 259 23.14 -0.79 8.92
C THR A 259 22.98 -0.91 10.42
N ILE A 260 22.03 -0.15 11.00
CA ILE A 260 21.76 -0.17 12.45
C ILE A 260 21.31 -1.56 12.90
N VAL A 261 20.35 -2.16 12.18
CA VAL A 261 19.82 -3.49 12.51
C VAL A 261 20.90 -4.56 12.35
N ARG A 262 21.73 -4.50 11.30
CA ARG A 262 22.84 -5.45 11.09
C ARG A 262 23.88 -5.36 12.22
N ASP A 263 24.25 -4.15 12.63
CA ASP A 263 25.18 -3.94 13.75
C ASP A 263 24.62 -4.49 15.06
N ALA A 264 23.34 -4.18 15.36
CA ALA A 264 22.66 -4.71 16.54
C ALA A 264 22.61 -6.24 16.53
N TYR A 265 22.22 -6.84 15.40
CA TYR A 265 22.16 -8.30 15.23
C TYR A 265 23.53 -8.96 15.46
N ASN A 266 24.58 -8.46 14.82
CA ASN A 266 25.94 -9.00 14.95
C ASN A 266 26.49 -8.89 16.37
N LYS A 267 26.06 -7.88 17.13
CA LYS A 267 26.42 -7.68 18.54
C LYS A 267 25.47 -8.40 19.50
N GLN A 268 24.50 -9.19 19.01
CA GLN A 268 23.44 -9.80 19.80
C GLN A 268 22.72 -8.80 20.71
N LYS A 269 22.52 -7.57 20.22
CA LYS A 269 21.74 -6.55 20.91
C LYS A 269 20.28 -6.60 20.47
N PRO A 270 19.32 -6.57 21.41
CA PRO A 270 17.90 -6.47 21.09
C PRO A 270 17.62 -5.24 20.22
N VAL A 271 16.82 -5.43 19.17
CA VAL A 271 16.38 -4.37 18.27
C VAL A 271 14.99 -4.69 17.76
N LEU A 272 14.11 -3.69 17.75
CA LEU A 272 12.77 -3.77 17.19
C LEU A 272 12.72 -2.89 15.95
N PHE A 273 12.38 -3.46 14.79
CA PHE A 273 12.48 -2.74 13.53
C PHE A 273 11.40 -3.14 12.52
N TYR A 274 11.07 -2.21 11.62
CA TYR A 274 10.17 -2.45 10.50
C TYR A 274 10.88 -3.18 9.35
N GLY A 275 10.19 -4.12 8.71
CA GLY A 275 10.69 -4.82 7.54
C GLY A 275 9.61 -5.60 6.80
N TRP A 276 9.96 -6.11 5.63
CA TRP A 276 9.07 -6.93 4.81
C TRP A 276 9.79 -8.13 4.19
N THR A 277 9.05 -9.22 4.00
CA THR A 277 9.47 -10.36 3.17
C THR A 277 8.59 -10.44 1.92
N PRO A 278 9.14 -10.85 0.76
CA PRO A 278 10.54 -11.21 0.54
C PRO A 278 11.45 -9.97 0.45
N THR A 279 12.59 -10.00 1.13
CA THR A 279 13.71 -9.07 0.91
C THR A 279 15.04 -9.77 1.13
N VAL A 280 16.06 -9.37 0.35
CA VAL A 280 17.45 -9.81 0.56
C VAL A 280 17.95 -9.43 1.94
N PHE A 281 17.47 -8.31 2.49
CA PHE A 281 17.85 -7.86 3.81
C PHE A 281 17.37 -8.84 4.89
N LEU A 282 16.07 -9.14 4.98
CA LEU A 282 15.57 -10.06 6.01
C LEU A 282 16.05 -11.50 5.82
N SER A 283 16.32 -11.95 4.58
CA SER A 283 16.82 -13.31 4.32
C SER A 283 18.24 -13.56 4.88
N GLN A 284 18.97 -12.50 5.27
CA GLN A 284 20.30 -12.61 5.87
C GLN A 284 20.26 -12.87 7.38
N PHE A 285 19.09 -12.75 8.01
CA PHE A 285 18.95 -12.82 9.46
C PHE A 285 17.94 -13.90 9.87
N ASN A 286 18.20 -14.56 10.99
CA ASN A 286 17.17 -15.30 11.69
C ASN A 286 16.36 -14.33 12.57
N VAL A 287 15.19 -13.90 12.08
CA VAL A 287 14.33 -12.90 12.72
C VAL A 287 12.89 -13.40 12.84
N THR A 288 12.21 -12.98 13.90
CA THR A 288 10.80 -13.29 14.18
C THR A 288 9.95 -12.05 13.95
N LYS A 289 8.82 -12.23 13.27
CA LYS A 289 7.81 -11.18 13.10
C LYS A 289 6.98 -11.04 14.38
N VAL A 290 6.74 -9.81 14.81
CA VAL A 290 5.73 -9.49 15.81
C VAL A 290 4.34 -9.62 15.18
N MET A 291 3.55 -10.55 15.71
CA MET A 291 2.16 -10.72 15.35
C MET A 291 1.31 -9.68 16.08
N PHE A 292 0.72 -8.80 15.30
CA PHE A 292 -0.36 -7.91 15.73
C PHE A 292 -1.71 -8.58 15.50
N PRO A 293 -2.79 -8.09 16.14
CA PRO A 293 -4.12 -8.51 15.76
C PRO A 293 -4.28 -8.19 14.27
N ILE A 294 -4.40 -9.21 13.43
CA ILE A 294 -5.05 -9.07 12.14
C ILE A 294 -6.45 -8.56 12.49
N SER A 295 -6.94 -7.50 11.84
CA SER A 295 -8.24 -6.85 12.09
C SER A 295 -9.19 -7.77 12.86
N ASN A 296 -9.40 -7.47 14.15
CA ASN A 296 -9.83 -8.43 15.15
C ASN A 296 -11.22 -9.00 14.81
N ALA A 297 -11.27 -10.21 14.26
CA ALA A 297 -12.52 -10.91 13.92
C ALA A 297 -13.43 -11.09 15.16
N SER A 298 -12.84 -11.13 16.37
CA SER A 298 -13.57 -11.23 17.63
C SER A 298 -14.23 -9.91 18.03
N GLU A 299 -13.70 -8.75 17.63
CA GLU A 299 -14.36 -7.44 17.83
C GLU A 299 -15.50 -7.21 16.83
N TYR A 300 -15.38 -7.71 15.59
CA TYR A 300 -16.51 -7.75 14.65
C TYR A 300 -17.62 -8.70 15.13
N ALA A 301 -17.26 -9.88 15.63
CA ALA A 301 -18.21 -10.81 16.23
C ALA A 301 -18.86 -10.23 17.51
N ALA A 302 -18.08 -9.50 18.32
CA ALA A 302 -18.58 -8.80 19.50
C ALA A 302 -19.46 -7.60 19.14
N PHE A 303 -19.20 -6.86 18.06
CA PHE A 303 -20.10 -5.80 17.58
C PHE A 303 -21.48 -6.38 17.25
N GLY A 304 -21.52 -7.50 16.52
CA GLY A 304 -22.77 -8.19 16.24
C GLY A 304 -23.50 -8.65 17.50
N THR A 305 -22.75 -9.16 18.47
CA THR A 305 -23.30 -9.64 19.75
C THR A 305 -23.76 -8.49 20.68
N ASN A 306 -23.05 -7.36 20.68
CA ASN A 306 -23.29 -6.23 21.58
C ASN A 306 -24.29 -5.21 21.01
N PHE A 307 -24.47 -5.18 19.69
CA PHE A 307 -25.38 -4.28 18.98
C PHE A 307 -26.19 -5.07 17.93
N PRO A 308 -26.99 -6.06 18.36
CA PRO A 308 -27.69 -6.97 17.44
C PRO A 308 -28.67 -6.24 16.50
N GLU A 309 -29.24 -5.11 16.94
CA GLU A 309 -30.11 -4.25 16.12
C GLU A 309 -29.31 -3.52 15.04
N ALA A 310 -28.12 -3.02 15.38
CA ALA A 310 -27.23 -2.39 14.41
C ALA A 310 -26.69 -3.41 13.41
N GLN A 311 -26.40 -4.64 13.85
CA GLN A 311 -26.01 -5.73 12.96
C GLN A 311 -27.13 -6.11 11.99
N ALA A 312 -28.37 -6.23 12.48
CA ALA A 312 -29.54 -6.53 11.63
C ALA A 312 -29.79 -5.42 10.60
N PHE A 313 -29.65 -4.16 11.02
CA PHE A 313 -29.71 -3.01 10.12
C PHE A 313 -28.61 -3.05 9.06
N ILE A 314 -27.34 -3.20 9.46
CA ILE A 314 -26.18 -3.20 8.55
C ILE A 314 -26.25 -4.36 7.55
N THR A 315 -26.80 -5.51 7.97
CA THR A 315 -26.98 -6.67 7.08
C THR A 315 -28.09 -6.44 6.05
N SER A 316 -29.06 -5.58 6.37
CA SER A 316 -30.18 -5.22 5.49
C SER A 316 -29.91 -3.96 4.67
N TYR A 317 -28.94 -3.15 5.08
CA TYR A 317 -28.53 -1.91 4.43
C TYR A 317 -27.99 -2.21 3.03
N SER A 318 -28.61 -1.59 2.03
CA SER A 318 -28.18 -1.72 0.64
C SER A 318 -28.49 -0.42 -0.10
N LEU A 319 -27.45 0.25 -0.59
CA LEU A 319 -27.61 1.32 -1.57
C LEU A 319 -27.18 0.80 -2.93
N ASP A 320 -28.09 0.85 -3.90
CA ASP A 320 -27.74 0.53 -5.28
C ASP A 320 -27.10 1.72 -6.00
N ASP A 321 -26.48 1.45 -7.15
CA ASP A 321 -25.76 2.42 -7.96
C ASP A 321 -26.61 3.65 -8.34
N SER A 322 -27.92 3.46 -8.52
CA SER A 322 -28.84 4.55 -8.87
C SER A 322 -29.13 5.45 -7.67
N GLN A 323 -29.25 4.86 -6.48
CA GLN A 323 -29.53 5.56 -5.23
C GLN A 323 -28.31 6.35 -4.76
N ILE A 324 -27.13 5.74 -4.73
CA ILE A 324 -25.89 6.45 -4.38
C ILE A 324 -25.53 7.49 -5.45
N GLY A 325 -25.76 7.19 -6.73
CA GLY A 325 -25.58 8.15 -7.82
C GLY A 325 -26.46 9.38 -7.69
N ALA A 326 -27.72 9.24 -7.24
CA ALA A 326 -28.61 10.37 -6.99
C ALA A 326 -28.15 11.24 -5.81
N ILE A 327 -27.67 10.63 -4.72
CA ILE A 327 -27.10 11.34 -3.56
C ILE A 327 -25.87 12.14 -4.01
N LEU A 328 -24.92 11.46 -4.67
CA LEU A 328 -23.67 12.05 -5.11
C LEU A 328 -23.86 13.15 -6.16
N LYS A 329 -24.85 13.01 -7.05
CA LYS A 329 -25.19 14.04 -8.04
C LYS A 329 -25.62 15.36 -7.37
N SER A 330 -26.43 15.28 -6.32
CA SER A 330 -26.88 16.48 -5.60
C SER A 330 -25.76 17.22 -4.84
N VAL A 331 -24.67 16.50 -4.52
CA VAL A 331 -23.43 17.07 -3.96
C VAL A 331 -22.53 17.63 -5.07
N SER A 332 -22.36 16.87 -6.16
CA SER A 332 -21.48 17.20 -7.29
C SER A 332 -21.89 18.47 -8.03
N ASP A 333 -23.18 18.77 -8.08
CA ASP A 333 -23.70 19.99 -8.71
C ASP A 333 -23.63 21.21 -7.76
N GLY A 334 -22.97 21.07 -6.59
CA GLY A 334 -22.76 22.12 -5.59
C GLY A 334 -24.02 22.58 -4.85
N SER A 335 -25.12 21.84 -5.02
CA SER A 335 -26.46 22.24 -4.56
C SER A 335 -26.70 21.94 -3.08
N LEU A 336 -26.06 20.91 -2.53
CA LEU A 336 -26.16 20.48 -1.14
C LEU A 336 -24.78 20.02 -0.64
N THR A 337 -24.49 20.25 0.64
CA THR A 337 -23.35 19.57 1.30
C THR A 337 -23.65 18.08 1.43
N GLU A 338 -22.61 17.27 1.64
CA GLU A 338 -22.70 15.82 1.80
C GLU A 338 -23.72 15.42 2.87
N THR A 339 -23.74 16.17 3.98
CA THR A 339 -24.68 15.94 5.09
C THR A 339 -26.13 16.30 4.71
N GLN A 340 -26.33 17.37 3.94
CA GLN A 340 -27.65 17.79 3.49
C GLN A 340 -28.20 16.86 2.41
N ALA A 341 -27.35 16.40 1.48
CA ALA A 341 -27.71 15.45 0.43
C ALA A 341 -28.11 14.09 1.00
N ALA A 342 -27.32 13.57 1.95
CA ALA A 342 -27.66 12.33 2.66
C ALA A 342 -28.96 12.48 3.46
N CYS A 343 -29.15 13.60 4.16
CA CYS A 343 -30.37 13.86 4.92
C CYS A 343 -31.61 13.98 4.03
N ALA A 344 -31.52 14.71 2.91
CA ALA A 344 -32.59 14.85 1.94
C ALA A 344 -32.97 13.50 1.31
N TRP A 345 -31.98 12.66 1.00
CA TRP A 345 -32.24 11.33 0.48
C TRP A 345 -32.92 10.43 1.52
N VAL A 346 -32.46 10.42 2.77
CA VAL A 346 -33.11 9.67 3.85
C VAL A 346 -34.56 10.14 4.05
N GLN A 347 -34.81 11.45 4.05
CA GLN A 347 -36.18 11.97 4.17
C GLN A 347 -37.07 11.61 2.98
N GLY A 348 -36.52 11.63 1.75
CA GLY A 348 -37.25 11.37 0.51
C GLY A 348 -37.46 9.89 0.17
N ASN A 349 -36.69 8.98 0.76
CA ASN A 349 -36.65 7.56 0.37
C ASN A 349 -37.07 6.61 1.50
N ARG A 350 -37.89 7.10 2.44
CA ARG A 350 -38.36 6.32 3.60
C ARG A 350 -38.88 4.91 3.29
N PRO A 351 -39.75 4.70 2.29
CA PRO A 351 -40.23 3.35 1.99
C PRO A 351 -39.13 2.36 1.58
N LEU A 352 -37.97 2.85 1.13
CA LEU A 352 -36.84 2.01 0.72
C LEU A 352 -35.99 1.55 1.91
N TRP A 353 -35.71 2.45 2.87
CA TRP A 353 -34.86 2.12 4.01
C TRP A 353 -35.61 1.71 5.28
N GLU A 354 -36.90 2.02 5.39
CA GLU A 354 -37.72 1.62 6.54
C GLU A 354 -37.73 0.10 6.77
N PRO A 355 -37.76 -0.76 5.72
CA PRO A 355 -37.57 -2.21 5.88
C PRO A 355 -36.18 -2.64 6.36
N TRP A 356 -35.15 -1.79 6.25
CA TRP A 356 -33.79 -2.10 6.73
C TRP A 356 -33.67 -1.91 8.24
N ILE A 357 -34.56 -1.12 8.84
CA ILE A 357 -34.57 -0.90 10.28
C ILE A 357 -35.28 -2.09 10.95
N PRO A 358 -34.61 -2.85 11.82
CA PRO A 358 -35.26 -3.96 12.52
C PRO A 358 -36.39 -3.44 13.42
N THR A 359 -37.41 -4.26 13.61
CA THR A 359 -38.51 -3.93 14.52
C THR A 359 -38.01 -3.80 15.96
N LEU A 360 -38.65 -2.93 16.75
CA LEU A 360 -38.27 -2.72 18.15
C LEU A 360 -38.35 -4.05 18.93
N PRO A 361 -37.35 -4.36 19.77
CA PRO A 361 -37.42 -5.54 20.63
C PRO A 361 -38.66 -5.48 21.54
N GLN A 362 -39.48 -6.53 21.53
CA GLN A 362 -40.70 -6.61 22.35
C GLN A 362 -40.42 -6.60 23.88
N SER A 363 -39.15 -6.71 24.29
CA SER A 363 -38.71 -6.75 25.69
C SER A 363 -38.59 -5.37 26.36
N ILE A 364 -38.72 -4.26 25.63
CA ILE A 364 -38.81 -2.92 26.23
C ILE A 364 -40.30 -2.58 26.32
N GLY A 365 -40.91 -3.02 27.42
CA GLY A 365 -42.29 -2.64 27.76
C GLY A 365 -42.41 -1.12 27.88
N ASN A 366 -43.35 -0.55 27.13
CA ASN A 366 -44.04 0.72 27.32
C ASN A 366 -43.32 1.77 28.21
N ASP A 367 -42.31 2.44 27.67
CA ASP A 367 -42.10 3.84 28.02
C ASP A 367 -41.53 4.59 26.80
N PRO A 368 -42.34 5.40 26.08
CA PRO A 368 -41.86 6.15 24.94
C PRO A 368 -40.96 7.29 25.44
N ILE A 369 -39.65 7.06 25.43
CA ILE A 369 -38.68 8.15 25.61
C ILE A 369 -38.86 9.12 24.45
N GLN A 370 -39.48 10.24 24.80
CA GLN A 370 -39.52 11.47 24.04
C GLN A 370 -38.09 11.93 23.69
N CYS A 371 -37.76 11.89 22.40
CA CYS A 371 -36.70 12.65 21.74
C CYS A 371 -37.23 12.79 20.29
N ILE A 372 -37.58 13.93 19.71
CA ILE A 372 -37.03 15.29 19.74
C ILE A 372 -38.17 16.25 19.35
N ARG A 373 -38.34 17.35 20.09
CA ARG A 373 -38.86 18.64 19.57
C ARG A 373 -37.68 19.58 19.39
#